data_AF-A0AAF1BCF1-F1
#
_entry.id   AF-A0AAF1BCF1-F1
#
_cell.length_a   1.000
_cell.length_b   1.000
_cell.length_c   1.000
_cell.angle_alpha   90.00
_cell.angle_beta   90.00
_cell.angle_gamma   90.00
#
_symmetry.space_group_name_H-M   'P 1'
#
loop_
_entity.id
_entity.type
_entity.pdbx_description
1 polymer ?
#
loop_
_entity_poly.entity_id
_entity_poly.type
_entity_poly.pdbx_seq_one_letter_code
_entity_poly.pdbx_strand_id
1 'polypeptide(L)' 'MAGTVGAEDAEYYYRCCDRRTDLLPHVKKFLQICESISSHDDIKKILNLGVHVLQGSQRSAAKRLLHVFDIAMGKV' A
#
# COMPACT_ATOMS: atom_id res chain seq x y z
N MET A 1 6.05 -29.87 -3.97
CA MET A 1 5.71 -28.76 -3.06
C MET A 1 5.18 -27.62 -3.90
N ALA A 2 3.87 -27.36 -3.85
CA ALA A 2 3.31 -26.18 -4.46
C ALA A 2 3.83 -24.98 -3.67
N GLY A 3 4.72 -24.19 -4.25
CA GLY A 3 5.16 -22.94 -3.65
C GLY A 3 3.96 -22.01 -3.59
N THR A 4 3.32 -21.93 -2.43
CA THR A 4 2.41 -20.84 -2.10
C THR A 4 3.22 -19.57 -2.30
N VAL A 5 2.96 -18.86 -3.40
CA VAL A 5 3.46 -17.51 -3.59
C VAL A 5 2.77 -16.72 -2.49
N GLY A 6 3.46 -16.59 -1.35
CA GLY A 6 2.96 -15.89 -0.18
C GLY A 6 2.87 -14.41 -0.48
N ALA A 7 1.85 -14.01 -1.23
CA ALA A 7 1.39 -12.64 -1.39
C ALA A 7 0.55 -12.24 -0.16
N GLU A 8 0.99 -12.65 1.03
CA GLU A 8 0.17 -12.62 2.25
C GLU A 8 0.37 -11.35 3.07
N ASP A 9 1.29 -10.48 2.66
CA ASP A 9 1.46 -9.16 3.25
C ASP A 9 2.04 -8.19 2.23
N ALA A 10 1.90 -6.89 2.49
CA ALA A 10 2.40 -5.77 1.68
C ALA A 10 3.94 -5.77 1.56
N GLU A 11 4.50 -6.81 0.96
CA GLU A 11 5.92 -7.05 0.75
C GLU A 11 6.16 -7.42 -0.70
N TYR A 12 7.26 -6.92 -1.25
CA TYR A 12 7.76 -7.33 -2.56
C TYR A 12 8.80 -8.43 -2.37
N TYR A 13 8.57 -9.60 -2.96
CA TYR A 13 9.48 -10.74 -2.90
C TYR A 13 10.42 -10.81 -4.12
N TYR A 14 11.72 -10.73 -3.86
CA TYR A 14 12.76 -10.86 -4.87
C TYR A 14 13.26 -12.31 -4.93
N ARG A 15 12.88 -13.04 -6.00
CA ARG A 15 13.16 -14.48 -6.18
C ARG A 15 14.65 -14.84 -6.20
N CYS A 16 15.53 -13.95 -6.69
CA CYS A 16 16.94 -14.27 -6.88
C CYS A 16 17.75 -14.25 -5.57
N CYS A 17 17.24 -13.64 -4.51
CA CYS A 17 17.97 -13.53 -3.23
C CYS A 17 17.10 -13.89 -2.01
N ASP A 18 15.93 -14.49 -2.23
CA ASP A 18 14.93 -14.77 -1.19
C ASP A 18 14.59 -13.57 -0.29
N ARG A 19 14.74 -12.35 -0.83
CA ARG A 19 14.58 -11.11 -0.06
C ARG A 19 13.14 -10.62 -0.14
N ARG A 20 12.54 -10.37 1.01
CA ARG A 20 11.27 -9.63 1.12
C ARG A 20 11.56 -8.18 1.46
N THR A 21 10.93 -7.26 0.73
CA THR A 21 11.03 -5.82 0.95
C THR A 21 9.69 -5.31 1.44
N ASP A 22 9.66 -4.73 2.63
CA ASP A 22 8.45 -4.11 3.17
C ASP A 22 8.02 -2.92 2.32
N LEU A 23 6.80 -2.96 1.76
CA LEU A 23 6.25 -1.89 0.95
C LEU A 23 5.58 -0.81 1.80
N LEU A 24 5.28 -1.11 3.08
CA LEU A 24 4.64 -0.17 4.00
C LEU A 24 5.32 1.21 4.08
N PRO A 25 6.66 1.35 4.21
CA PRO A 25 7.31 2.65 4.22
C PRO A 25 7.19 3.39 2.89
N HIS A 26 7.07 2.68 1.76
CA HIS A 26 6.86 3.28 0.45
C HIS A 26 5.43 3.81 0.32
N VAL A 27 4.45 3.03 0.77
CA VAL A 27 3.04 3.43 0.76
C VAL A 27 2.80 4.62 1.69
N LYS A 28 3.47 4.69 2.85
CA LYS A 28 3.41 5.87 3.73
C LYS A 28 3.82 7.18 3.05
N LYS A 29 4.77 7.13 2.10
CA LYS A 29 5.20 8.32 1.35
C LYS A 29 4.11 8.87 0.44
N PHE A 30 3.07 8.10 0.13
CA PHE A 30 1.96 8.57 -0.71
C PHE A 30 1.26 9.77 -0.09
N LEU A 31 1.11 9.80 1.24
CA LEU A 31 0.54 10.95 1.94
C LEU A 31 1.37 12.23 1.73
N GLN A 32 2.69 12.12 1.83
CA GLN A 32 3.62 13.24 1.59
C GLN A 32 3.58 13.73 0.13
N ILE A 33 3.43 12.78 -0.80
CA ILE A 33 3.30 13.12 -2.23
C ILE A 33 1.96 13.84 -2.47
N CYS A 34 0.87 13.40 -1.84
CA CYS A 34 -0.44 14.06 -1.94
C CYS A 34 -0.42 15.50 -1.42
N GLU A 35 0.40 15.84 -0.42
CA GLU A 35 0.58 17.23 0.05
C GLU A 35 1.23 18.13 -1.01
N SER A 36 2.06 17.57 -1.89
CA SER A 36 2.77 18.30 -2.94
C SER A 36 1.99 18.39 -4.26
N ILE A 37 0.85 17.70 -4.36
CA ILE A 37 0.02 17.64 -5.57
C ILE A 37 -1.26 18.45 -5.34
N SER A 38 -1.58 19.36 -6.27
CA SER A 38 -2.84 20.13 -6.24
C SER A 38 -3.98 19.45 -7.01
N SER A 39 -3.65 18.49 -7.87
CA SER A 39 -4.60 17.75 -8.70
C SER A 39 -5.33 16.67 -7.88
N HIS A 40 -6.62 16.89 -7.64
CA HIS A 40 -7.46 15.97 -6.90
C HIS A 40 -7.60 14.60 -7.58
N ASP A 41 -7.61 14.54 -8.92
CA ASP A 41 -7.63 13.29 -9.67
C ASP A 41 -6.36 12.48 -9.47
N ASP A 42 -5.20 13.13 -9.45
CA ASP A 42 -3.92 12.45 -9.25
C ASP A 42 -3.74 12.00 -7.80
N ILE A 43 -4.20 12.80 -6.83
CA ILE A 43 -4.31 12.38 -5.42
C ILE A 43 -5.15 11.09 -5.32
N LYS A 44 -6.34 11.06 -5.95
CA LYS A 44 -7.19 9.86 -5.95
C LYS A 44 -6.52 8.65 -6.57
N LYS A 45 -5.81 8.81 -7.69
CA LYS A 45 -5.06 7.71 -8.32
C LYS A 45 -3.98 7.15 -7.39
N ILE A 46 -3.23 8.03 -6.71
CA ILE A 46 -2.17 7.64 -5.78
C ILE A 46 -2.75 6.90 -4.57
N LEU A 47 -3.84 7.43 -3.97
CA LEU A 47 -4.51 6.79 -2.85
C LEU A 47 -5.10 5.42 -3.23
N ASN A 48 -5.71 5.31 -4.41
CA ASN A 48 -6.22 4.03 -4.92
C ASN A 48 -5.09 3.00 -5.11
N LEU A 49 -3.94 3.41 -5.66
CA LEU A 49 -2.76 2.53 -5.75
C LEU A 49 -2.34 2.04 -4.36
N GLY A 50 -2.32 2.94 -3.37
CA GLY A 50 -2.01 2.61 -1.99
C GLY A 50 -2.98 1.59 -1.37
N VAL A 51 -4.28 1.75 -1.61
CA VAL A 51 -5.30 0.78 -1.17
C VAL A 51 -5.08 -0.58 -1.80
N HIS A 52 -4.83 -0.66 -3.11
CA HIS A 52 -4.57 -1.93 -3.80
C HIS A 52 -3.34 -2.66 -3.25
N VAL A 53 -2.28 -1.93 -2.86
CA VAL A 53 -1.07 -2.51 -2.26
C VAL A 53 -1.31 -3.00 -0.83
N LEU A 54 -2.16 -2.32 -0.07
CA LEU A 54 -2.45 -2.67 1.33
C LEU A 54 -3.58 -3.71 1.46
N GLN A 55 -4.40 -3.87 0.42
CA GLN A 55 -5.54 -4.78 0.42
C GLN A 55 -5.08 -6.22 0.64
N GLY A 56 -5.71 -6.90 1.60
CA GLY A 56 -5.38 -8.29 1.95
C GLY A 56 -4.25 -8.46 2.96
N SER A 57 -3.50 -7.41 3.30
CA SER A 57 -2.45 -7.50 4.32
C SER A 57 -3.04 -7.77 5.72
N GLN A 58 -2.43 -8.72 6.44
CA GLN A 58 -2.82 -9.04 7.81
C GLN A 58 -2.18 -8.11 8.85
N ARG A 59 -1.13 -7.36 8.46
CA ARG A 59 -0.46 -6.40 9.33
C ARG A 59 -1.41 -5.32 9.84
N SER A 60 -1.43 -5.12 11.15
CA SER A 60 -2.21 -4.05 11.78
C SER A 60 -1.84 -2.66 11.26
N ALA A 61 -0.56 -2.46 10.90
CA ALA A 61 -0.08 -1.20 10.36
C ALA A 61 -0.61 -0.93 8.94
N ALA A 62 -0.77 -1.96 8.11
CA ALA A 62 -1.39 -1.86 6.80
C ALA A 62 -2.88 -1.54 6.90
N LYS A 63 -3.60 -2.23 7.79
CA LYS A 63 -5.03 -1.98 8.05
C LYS A 63 -5.28 -0.53 8.52
N ARG A 64 -4.41 -0.01 9.41
CA ARG A 64 -4.47 1.40 9.84
C ARG A 64 -4.26 2.37 8.69
N LEU A 65 -3.28 2.12 7.81
CA LEU A 65 -3.03 2.98 6.64
C LEU A 65 -4.16 2.92 5.62
N LEU A 66 -4.74 1.75 5.39
CA LEU A 66 -5.88 1.57 4.49
C LEU A 66 -7.09 2.39 4.97
N HIS A 67 -7.37 2.38 6.27
CA HIS A 67 -8.40 3.23 6.87
C HIS A 67 -8.13 4.73 6.68
N VAL A 68 -6.87 5.17 6.81
CA VAL A 68 -6.49 6.57 6.54
C VAL A 68 -6.75 6.93 5.07
N PHE A 69 -6.47 6.03 4.12
CA PHE A 69 -6.72 6.26 2.70
C PHE A 69 -8.22 6.31 2.37
N ASP A 70 -9.03 5.43 2.95
CA ASP A 70 -10.49 5.46 2.74
C ASP A 70 -11.12 6.76 3.28
N ILE A 71 -10.65 7.26 4.43
CA ILE A 71 -11.04 8.59 4.94
C ILE A 71 -10.61 9.68 3.96
N ALA A 72 -9.35 9.67 3.51
CA ALA A 72 -8.83 10.70 2.60
C ALA A 72 -9.55 10.72 1.24
N MET A 73 -10.08 9.59 0.80
CA MET A 73 -10.90 9.49 -0.42
C MET A 73 -12.38 9.84 -0.20
N GLY A 74 -12.81 10.03 1.05
CA GLY A 74 -14.22 10.27 1.39
C GLY A 74 -15.11 9.05 1.18
N LYS A 75 -14.57 7.84 1.32
CA LYS A 75 -15.29 6.57 1.15
C LYS A 75 -15.93 6.05 2.45
N VAL A 76 -15.95 6.88 3.49
CA VAL A 76 -16.59 6.61 4.79
C VAL A 76 -18.11 6.71 4.70
#